data_AF-A0A2N7B9W0-F1
#
_entry.id   AF-A0A2N7B9W0-F1
#
_cell.length_a   1.000
_cell.length_b   1.000
_cell.length_c   1.000
_cell.angle_alpha   90.00
_cell.angle_beta   90.00
_cell.angle_gamma   90.00
#
_symmetry.space_group_name_H-M   'P 1'
#
loop_
_entity.id
_entity.type
_entity.pdbx_description
1 polymer ?
#
loop_
_entity_poly.entity_id
_entity_poly.type
_entity_poly.pdbx_seq_one_letter_code
_entity_poly.pdbx_strand_id
1 'polypeptide(L)'
;MEIRNADLVPLVRTRVPEAQGDLARISPELGPCKVMALLSELTHRFADHHDFIAVKHCFVAADELLADGSHQIRNAVCANYVYSLASLLDRHDESAEVLIHLMPLQLRSEYIRQISNSLP
;
A
#
# COMPACT_ATOMS: atom_id res chain seq x y z
N MET A 1 1.14 1.50 19.63
CA MET A 1 -0.27 1.92 19.75
C MET A 1 -0.98 1.30 18.57
N GLU A 2 -2.04 0.52 18.77
CA GLU A 2 -2.70 -0.19 17.67
C GLU A 2 -3.55 0.78 16.82
N ILE A 3 -3.32 0.81 15.50
CA ILE A 3 -4.09 1.61 14.55
C ILE A 3 -5.44 0.92 14.32
N ARG A 4 -6.54 1.65 14.49
CA ARG A 4 -7.91 1.15 14.32
C ARG A 4 -8.54 1.71 13.05
N ASN A 5 -9.72 1.21 12.69
CA ASN A 5 -10.40 1.61 11.45
C ASN A 5 -10.67 3.13 11.37
N ALA A 6 -10.92 3.79 12.51
CA ALA A 6 -11.14 5.23 12.57
C ALA A 6 -9.88 6.05 12.22
N ASP A 7 -8.69 5.49 12.44
CA ASP A 7 -7.40 6.14 12.21
C ASP A 7 -6.91 5.96 10.76
N LEU A 8 -7.53 5.05 10.03
CA LEU A 8 -7.00 4.52 8.77
C LEU A 8 -7.01 5.56 7.64
N VAL A 9 -8.15 6.22 7.40
CA VAL A 9 -8.23 7.30 6.40
C VAL A 9 -7.37 8.51 6.79
N PRO A 10 -7.38 9.00 8.04
CA PRO A 10 -6.47 10.05 8.50
C PRO A 10 -4.98 9.72 8.30
N LEU A 11 -4.57 8.50 8.60
CA LEU A 11 -3.19 8.06 8.43
C LEU A 11 -2.79 8.09 6.95
N VAL A 12 -3.61 7.49 6.08
CA VAL A 12 -3.31 7.47 4.63
C VAL A 12 -3.24 8.89 4.06
N ARG A 13 -4.14 9.80 4.47
CA ARG A 13 -4.05 11.22 4.09
C ARG A 13 -2.75 11.87 4.55
N THR A 14 -2.32 11.60 5.77
CA THR A 14 -1.08 12.17 6.31
C THR A 14 0.14 11.64 5.58
N ARG A 15 0.14 10.36 5.23
CA ARG A 15 1.27 9.69 4.60
C ARG A 15 1.35 9.89 3.09
N VAL A 16 0.23 10.13 2.41
CA VAL A 16 0.15 10.28 0.94
C VAL A 16 -0.43 11.67 0.59
N PRO A 17 0.35 12.76 0.80
CA PRO A 17 -0.10 14.12 0.54
C PRO A 17 -0.39 14.41 -0.95
N GLU A 18 0.16 13.63 -1.87
CA GLU A 18 -0.07 13.79 -3.31
C GLU A 18 -1.49 13.40 -3.72
N ALA A 19 -2.15 12.53 -2.94
CA ALA A 19 -3.48 12.02 -3.21
C ALA A 19 -4.59 12.75 -2.45
N GLN A 20 -4.33 13.93 -1.87
CA GLN A 20 -5.33 14.64 -1.05
C GLN A 20 -6.65 14.89 -1.81
N GLY A 21 -6.58 15.17 -3.11
CA GLY A 21 -7.78 15.36 -3.94
C GLY A 21 -8.64 14.09 -4.04
N ASP A 22 -8.01 12.92 -4.22
CA ASP A 22 -8.70 11.62 -4.26
C ASP A 22 -9.23 11.25 -2.87
N LEU A 23 -8.39 11.44 -1.85
CA LEU A 23 -8.69 11.08 -0.46
C LEU A 23 -9.71 12.03 0.19
N ALA A 24 -9.87 13.26 -0.29
CA ALA A 24 -10.91 14.17 0.21
C ALA A 24 -12.33 13.70 -0.14
N ARG A 25 -12.47 12.90 -1.20
CA ARG A 25 -13.77 12.43 -1.71
C ARG A 25 -14.28 11.18 -1.00
N ILE A 26 -13.46 10.54 -0.18
CA ILE A 26 -13.85 9.31 0.53
C ILE A 26 -14.36 9.59 1.93
N SER A 27 -15.33 8.77 2.35
CA SER A 27 -15.82 8.77 3.73
C SER A 27 -14.69 8.42 4.71
N PRO A 28 -14.57 9.10 5.86
CA PRO A 28 -13.67 8.70 6.94
C PRO A 28 -13.96 7.30 7.50
N GLU A 29 -15.21 6.82 7.36
CA GLU A 29 -15.65 5.49 7.83
C GLU A 29 -15.42 4.38 6.79
N LEU A 30 -14.64 4.65 5.75
CA LEU A 30 -14.38 3.67 4.70
C LEU A 30 -13.64 2.45 5.26
N GLY A 31 -14.20 1.27 5.06
CA GLY A 31 -13.65 0.03 5.60
C GLY A 31 -12.24 -0.29 5.04
N PRO A 32 -11.41 -1.06 5.79
CA PRO A 32 -10.01 -1.31 5.44
C PRO A 32 -9.78 -1.81 4.01
N CYS A 33 -10.58 -2.77 3.53
CA CYS A 33 -10.42 -3.32 2.18
C CYS A 33 -10.59 -2.27 1.08
N LYS A 34 -11.55 -1.36 1.24
CA LYS A 34 -11.80 -0.29 0.26
C LYS A 34 -10.68 0.75 0.26
N VAL A 35 -10.14 1.07 1.43
CA VAL A 35 -8.99 1.98 1.51
C VAL A 35 -7.72 1.34 0.94
N MET A 36 -7.50 0.03 1.16
CA MET A 36 -6.37 -0.67 0.56
C MET A 36 -6.48 -0.80 -0.96
N ALA A 37 -7.71 -0.95 -1.48
CA ALA A 37 -7.95 -0.89 -2.92
C ALA A 37 -7.62 0.50 -3.49
N LEU A 38 -8.05 1.58 -2.82
CA LEU A 38 -7.68 2.95 -3.22
C LEU A 38 -6.18 3.17 -3.14
N LEU A 39 -5.52 2.76 -2.05
CA LEU A 39 -4.07 2.91 -1.91
C LEU A 39 -3.33 2.17 -3.01
N SER A 40 -3.79 0.97 -3.40
CA SER A 40 -3.24 0.21 -4.53
C SER A 40 -3.39 0.96 -5.85
N GLU A 41 -4.58 1.51 -6.14
CA GLU A 41 -4.83 2.31 -7.34
C GLU A 41 -3.91 3.53 -7.41
N LEU A 42 -3.76 4.24 -6.28
CA LEU A 42 -2.83 5.37 -6.16
C LEU A 42 -1.39 4.96 -6.44
N THR A 43 -0.93 3.85 -5.84
CA THR A 43 0.43 3.33 -6.06
C THR A 43 0.69 3.02 -7.53
N HIS A 44 -0.25 2.34 -8.20
CA HIS A 44 -0.12 2.04 -9.64
C HIS A 44 -0.07 3.31 -10.47
N ARG A 45 -0.98 4.26 -10.21
CA ARG A 45 -1.04 5.54 -10.92
C ARG A 45 0.26 6.33 -10.76
N PHE A 46 0.80 6.43 -9.54
CA PHE A 46 2.07 7.12 -9.30
C PHE A 46 3.25 6.40 -9.97
N ALA A 47 3.26 5.07 -9.95
CA ALA A 47 4.30 4.29 -10.64
C ALA A 47 4.25 4.48 -12.16
N ASP A 48 3.07 4.49 -12.78
CA ASP A 48 2.91 4.75 -14.22
C ASP A 48 3.41 6.17 -14.61
N HIS A 49 3.24 7.14 -13.72
CA HIS A 49 3.76 8.49 -13.88
C HIS A 49 5.23 8.67 -13.45
N HIS A 50 5.91 7.59 -13.04
CA HIS A 50 7.28 7.64 -12.50
C HIS A 50 7.43 8.58 -11.29
N ASP A 51 6.35 8.83 -10.55
CA ASP A 51 6.36 9.58 -9.30
C ASP A 51 6.74 8.66 -8.13
N PHE A 52 8.02 8.30 -8.11
CA PHE A 52 8.58 7.36 -7.15
C PHE A 52 8.56 7.88 -5.70
N ILE A 53 8.48 9.20 -5.51
CA ILE A 53 8.32 9.80 -4.18
C ILE A 53 6.92 9.47 -3.66
N ALA A 54 5.88 9.70 -4.46
CA ALA A 54 4.51 9.37 -4.11
C ALA A 54 4.31 7.85 -3.92
N VAL A 55 4.96 7.03 -4.74
CA VAL A 55 4.93 5.56 -4.54
C VAL A 55 5.54 5.18 -3.19
N LYS A 56 6.69 5.76 -2.82
CA LYS A 56 7.31 5.51 -1.52
C LYS A 56 6.39 5.90 -0.36
N HIS A 57 5.67 7.00 -0.48
CA HIS A 57 4.66 7.42 0.49
C HIS A 57 3.53 6.38 0.64
N CYS A 58 3.03 5.83 -0.46
CA CYS A 58 2.07 4.72 -0.41
C CYS A 58 2.64 3.48 0.28
N PHE A 59 3.90 3.13 -0.01
CA PHE A 59 4.56 2.00 0.65
C PHE A 59 4.74 2.21 2.16
N VAL A 60 5.14 3.41 2.59
CA VAL A 60 5.26 3.75 4.01
C VAL A 60 3.91 3.66 4.72
N ALA A 61 2.83 4.16 4.10
CA ALA A 61 1.49 4.02 4.64
C ALA A 61 1.10 2.54 4.83
N ALA A 62 1.32 1.71 3.82
CA ALA A 62 1.01 0.28 3.88
C ALA A 62 1.86 -0.47 4.91
N ASP A 63 3.14 -0.13 5.04
CA ASP A 63 4.07 -0.73 6.00
C ASP A 63 3.66 -0.43 7.45
N GLU A 64 3.30 0.82 7.76
CA GLU A 64 2.78 1.21 9.08
C GLU A 64 1.47 0.50 9.41
N LEU A 65 0.56 0.38 8.44
CA LEU A 65 -0.70 -0.35 8.61
C LEU A 65 -0.49 -1.85 8.79
N LEU A 66 0.56 -2.41 8.19
CA LEU A 66 0.94 -3.81 8.35
C LEU A 66 1.56 -4.07 9.73
N ALA A 67 2.40 -3.16 10.21
CA ALA A 67 3.10 -3.28 11.49
C ALA A 67 2.17 -3.04 12.69
N ASP A 68 1.43 -1.94 12.67
CA ASP A 68 0.69 -1.42 13.82
C ASP A 68 -0.83 -1.50 13.68
N GLY A 69 -1.35 -1.89 12.51
CA GLY A 69 -2.79 -2.05 12.27
C GLY A 69 -3.43 -3.14 13.10
N SER A 70 -4.72 -2.98 13.41
CA SER A 70 -5.56 -4.07 13.94
C SER A 70 -5.55 -5.30 13.02
N HIS A 71 -5.96 -6.47 13.54
CA HIS A 71 -6.02 -7.71 12.73
C HIS A 71 -6.79 -7.53 11.42
N GLN A 72 -7.90 -6.80 11.43
CA GLN A 72 -8.69 -6.53 10.23
C GLN A 72 -7.92 -5.69 9.20
N ILE A 73 -7.15 -4.71 9.65
CA ILE A 73 -6.34 -3.83 8.80
C ILE A 73 -5.19 -4.61 8.20
N ARG A 74 -4.42 -5.34 9.01
CA ARG A 74 -3.31 -6.17 8.51
C ARG A 74 -3.78 -7.18 7.48
N ASN A 75 -4.92 -7.84 7.74
CA ASN A 75 -5.53 -8.75 6.78
C ASN A 75 -5.90 -8.04 5.46
N ALA A 76 -6.47 -6.83 5.52
CA ALA A 76 -6.77 -6.05 4.32
C ALA A 76 -5.51 -5.61 3.57
N VAL A 77 -4.43 -5.24 4.27
CA VAL A 77 -3.13 -4.93 3.65
C VAL A 77 -2.63 -6.16 2.89
N CYS A 78 -2.58 -7.33 3.54
CA CYS A 78 -2.11 -8.57 2.92
C CYS A 78 -2.96 -8.97 1.71
N ALA A 79 -4.29 -9.00 1.86
CA ALA A 79 -5.21 -9.55 0.87
C ALA A 79 -5.48 -8.62 -0.33
N ASN A 80 -5.42 -7.30 -0.12
CA ASN A 80 -5.75 -6.33 -1.16
C ASN A 80 -4.51 -5.59 -1.65
N TYR A 81 -3.71 -5.04 -0.74
CA TYR A 81 -2.59 -4.17 -1.12
C TYR A 81 -1.38 -4.97 -1.58
N VAL A 82 -0.85 -5.87 -0.73
CA VAL A 82 0.35 -6.66 -1.06
C VAL A 82 0.10 -7.54 -2.29
N TYR A 83 -1.06 -8.18 -2.36
CA TYR A 83 -1.46 -8.96 -3.53
C TYR A 83 -1.40 -8.13 -4.82
N SER A 84 -1.88 -6.88 -4.80
CA SER A 84 -1.86 -6.00 -5.96
C SER A 84 -0.45 -5.57 -6.40
N LEU A 85 0.56 -5.65 -5.51
CA LEU A 85 1.93 -5.31 -5.89
C LEU A 85 2.53 -6.33 -6.86
N ALA A 86 2.00 -7.55 -6.92
CA ALA A 86 2.45 -8.55 -7.88
C ALA A 86 2.32 -8.04 -9.32
N SER A 87 1.16 -7.50 -9.71
CA SER A 87 0.96 -6.96 -11.06
C SER A 87 1.84 -5.75 -11.36
N LEU A 88 2.19 -4.97 -10.33
CA LEU A 88 3.05 -3.81 -10.48
C LEU A 88 4.51 -4.20 -10.71
N LEU A 89 4.98 -5.24 -10.00
CA LEU A 89 6.38 -5.68 -9.99
C LEU A 89 6.71 -6.72 -11.07
N ASP A 90 5.70 -7.38 -11.65
CA ASP A 90 5.85 -8.35 -12.74
C ASP A 90 6.14 -7.70 -14.11
N ARG A 91 6.22 -6.36 -14.18
CA ARG A 91 6.46 -5.62 -15.43
C ARG A 91 7.85 -5.84 -16.04
N HIS A 92 8.80 -6.41 -15.28
CA HIS A 92 10.17 -6.73 -15.69
C HIS A 92 10.92 -5.56 -16.39
N ASP A 93 10.62 -4.32 -16.00
CA ASP A 93 11.30 -3.11 -16.47
C ASP A 93 12.18 -2.51 -15.37
N GLU A 94 12.96 -1.47 -15.71
CA GLU A 94 13.82 -0.75 -14.76
C GLU A 94 13.03 -0.15 -13.58
N SER A 95 11.76 0.20 -13.82
CA SER A 95 10.87 0.73 -12.78
C SER A 95 10.55 -0.32 -11.73
N ALA A 96 10.37 -1.60 -12.09
CA ALA A 96 10.15 -2.68 -11.13
C ALA A 96 11.31 -2.82 -10.12
N GLU A 97 12.55 -2.70 -10.57
CA GLU A 97 13.71 -2.73 -9.67
C GLU A 97 13.70 -1.55 -8.71
N VAL A 98 13.44 -0.33 -9.20
CA VAL A 98 13.31 0.87 -8.36
C VAL A 98 12.23 0.68 -7.30
N LEU A 99 11.06 0.17 -7.69
CA LEU A 99 9.94 -0.06 -6.79
C LEU A 99 10.29 -1.01 -5.65
N ILE A 100 10.99 -2.12 -5.93
CA ILE A 100 11.47 -3.06 -4.89
C ILE A 100 12.38 -2.36 -3.88
N HIS A 101 13.25 -1.45 -4.33
CA HIS A 101 14.16 -0.70 -3.46
C HIS A 101 13.44 0.36 -2.61
N LEU A 102 12.28 0.84 -3.05
CA LEU A 102 11.47 1.81 -2.30
C LEU A 102 10.63 1.14 -1.20
N MET A 103 10.38 -0.17 -1.28
CA MET A 103 9.57 -0.89 -0.30
C MET A 103 10.26 -0.91 1.08
N PRO A 104 9.56 -0.47 2.15
CA PRO A 104 10.01 -0.66 3.51
C PRO A 104 10.08 -2.14 3.89
N LEU A 105 10.80 -2.44 4.98
CA LEU A 105 11.23 -3.80 5.33
C LEU A 105 10.06 -4.77 5.55
N GLN A 106 9.02 -4.36 6.30
CA GLN A 106 7.94 -5.27 6.68
C GLN A 106 7.06 -5.57 5.47
N LEU A 107 6.74 -4.53 4.69
CA LEU A 107 6.00 -4.66 3.44
C LEU A 107 6.75 -5.55 2.43
N ARG A 108 8.07 -5.35 2.26
CA ARG A 108 8.90 -6.17 1.38
C ARG A 108 8.94 -7.62 1.85
N SER A 109 9.11 -7.85 3.15
CA SER A 109 9.14 -9.19 3.74
C SER A 109 7.83 -9.93 3.50
N GLU A 110 6.70 -9.24 3.68
CA GLU A 110 5.37 -9.80 3.46
C GLU A 110 5.10 -10.08 1.97
N TYR A 111 5.50 -9.18 1.06
CA TYR A 111 5.44 -9.42 -0.37
C TYR A 111 6.24 -10.67 -0.78
N ILE A 112 7.50 -10.76 -0.35
CA ILE A 112 8.36 -11.93 -0.63
C ILE A 112 7.72 -13.21 -0.06
N ARG A 113 7.21 -13.16 1.18
CA ARG A 113 6.52 -14.29 1.81
C ARG A 113 5.31 -14.75 0.99
N GLN A 114 4.52 -13.82 0.46
CA GLN A 114 3.35 -14.17 -0.35
C GLN A 114 3.75 -14.81 -1.68
N ILE A 115 4.71 -14.23 -2.42
CA ILE A 115 5.13 -14.80 -3.71
C ILE A 115 5.79 -16.17 -3.53
N SER A 116 6.63 -16.36 -2.50
CA SER A 116 7.31 -17.64 -2.24
C SER A 116 6.35 -18.76 -1.85
N ASN A 117 5.23 -18.43 -1.19
CA ASN A 117 4.19 -19.40 -0.84
C ASN A 117 3.13 -19.59 -1.94
N SER A 118 3.14 -18.75 -2.98
CA SER A 118 2.20 -18.82 -4.12
C SER A 118 2.80 -19.53 -5.33
N LEU A 119 4.11 -19.79 -5.33
CA LEU A 119 4.81 -20.57 -6.34
C LEU A 119 4.72 -22.07 -5.98
N PRO A 120 4.28 -22.95 -6.91
CA PRO A 120 4.22 -24.39 -6.69
C PRO A 120 5.59 -25.06 -6.57
#